data_AF-A0ABD1FJW4-F1
#
_entry.id   AF-A0ABD1FJW4-F1
#
_cell.length_a   1.000
_cell.length_b   1.000
_cell.length_c   1.000
_cell.angle_alpha   90.00
_cell.angle_beta   90.00
_cell.angle_gamma   90.00
#
_symmetry.space_group_name_H-M   'P 1'
#
loop_
_entity.id
_entity.type
_entity.pdbx_description
1 polymer ?
#
loop_
_entity_poly.entity_id
_entity_poly.type
_entity_poly.pdbx_seq_one_letter_code
_entity_poly.pdbx_strand_id
1 'polypeptide(L)'
;MNALRAILEMCVSNDRAKRAYKFHSKHKEENNIDPDEGNSRLCSACNLPIFSTPFKATESGSGYLHDQCSDLPVDLDGSDLHPSLEPLKKQPNLQKSRCSKCDAVCGDVVYHCRGAECNFQLDVTCALPVKILHRSHDHRLTVIRCSAGFSCSACGTEHRSGLLWAQPMHLVYVCSACDFWLHPHCAALPNAIQHERHRHPLLLDYRARSMTKECAICEDCVSSWGFYSCTVCDYHVHIMCAVTDDQSFKSVLLREALQENRVPELVHLPVPDEYTSIMRHIAKCYSSTSDDVVQHQHPLTLHHDYPVHNDDDEIDDDDAHRLPKCDACVQFISPPFYTCSMCPKLLLHDCCARLPREVTRQYPTSKRCGLDSRDESSHWVSETACCNRLTNGLTYSVDAPKWDIVCSFMPESITHAAHAKTHVLRSSYVFLLQDEVAACRCCNRFLSDVSYNCTTCRNFSLHATCARLPATVRHVYDPHPLKLVTAPPPHMQSQICDACEQGLDSTRWYYGCADCEQAFHVDCVPCLDQLSLINYEIAEVRVACHECPLTLVRGRMVRGRRCGRCGKGYREGPDILAFECFKCYFSVHVRCCEAYTKPFRSYLRKKFIQAH
;
A
#
# COMPACT_ATOMS: atom_id res chain seq x y z
N MET A 1 -20.65 -22.95 6.41
CA MET A 1 -21.73 -22.42 5.54
C MET A 1 -23.13 -22.84 5.98
N ASN A 2 -23.47 -24.15 6.05
CA ASN A 2 -24.85 -24.57 6.41
C ASN A 2 -25.28 -24.22 7.85
N ALA A 3 -24.38 -24.34 8.84
CA ALA A 3 -24.67 -23.92 10.22
C ALA A 3 -24.83 -22.39 10.37
N LEU A 4 -24.04 -21.61 9.63
CA LEU A 4 -24.08 -20.14 9.66
C LEU A 4 -25.34 -19.61 8.97
N ARG A 5 -25.81 -20.27 7.91
CA ARG A 5 -27.14 -20.02 7.32
C ARG A 5 -28.27 -20.36 8.30
N ALA A 6 -28.21 -21.51 8.97
CA ALA A 6 -29.21 -21.86 9.99
C ALA A 6 -29.23 -20.85 11.15
N ILE A 7 -28.08 -20.36 11.62
CA ILE A 7 -28.02 -19.31 12.67
C ILE A 7 -28.57 -17.98 12.14
N LEU A 8 -28.25 -17.58 10.91
CA LEU A 8 -28.80 -16.38 10.28
C LEU A 8 -30.32 -16.50 10.07
N GLU A 9 -30.83 -17.67 9.69
CA GLU A 9 -32.27 -17.96 9.55
C GLU A 9 -32.98 -17.98 10.93
N MET A 10 -32.33 -18.47 11.99
CA MET A 10 -32.85 -18.43 13.35
C MET A 10 -32.83 -17.02 13.96
N CYS A 11 -31.84 -16.18 13.60
CA CYS A 11 -31.68 -14.83 14.16
C CYS A 11 -32.45 -13.76 13.36
N VAL A 12 -32.54 -13.90 12.04
CA VAL A 12 -33.18 -12.97 11.10
C VAL A 12 -34.44 -13.62 10.54
N SER A 13 -35.55 -13.43 11.24
CA SER A 13 -36.85 -14.02 10.91
C SER A 13 -37.59 -13.27 9.80
N ASN A 14 -36.93 -12.92 8.70
CA ASN A 14 -37.61 -12.34 7.53
C ASN A 14 -36.92 -12.77 6.24
N ASP A 15 -37.42 -13.86 5.64
CA ASP A 15 -36.86 -14.48 4.45
C ASP A 15 -37.14 -13.70 3.16
N ARG A 16 -38.11 -12.75 3.20
CA ARG A 16 -38.52 -11.94 2.04
C ARG A 16 -37.87 -10.55 1.94
N ALA A 17 -37.25 -10.04 3.01
CA ALA A 17 -36.43 -8.83 2.97
C ALA A 17 -35.06 -9.04 2.26
N LYS A 18 -34.81 -10.24 1.71
CA LYS A 18 -33.61 -10.62 0.92
C LYS A 18 -33.50 -9.95 -0.46
N ARG A 19 -34.34 -8.97 -0.83
CA ARG A 19 -34.12 -8.20 -2.05
C ARG A 19 -32.79 -7.46 -1.92
N ALA A 20 -31.88 -7.70 -2.87
CA ALA A 20 -30.57 -7.07 -2.93
C ALA A 20 -30.73 -5.54 -2.94
N TYR A 21 -30.63 -4.91 -1.76
CA TYR A 21 -30.52 -3.46 -1.66
C TYR A 21 -29.31 -3.03 -2.49
N LYS A 22 -29.56 -2.28 -3.56
CA LYS A 22 -28.50 -1.75 -4.43
C LYS A 22 -27.91 -0.51 -3.77
N PHE A 23 -26.83 -0.70 -3.04
CA PHE A 23 -26.03 0.38 -2.46
C PHE A 23 -25.68 1.42 -3.53
N HIS A 24 -25.86 2.69 -3.22
CA HIS A 24 -25.54 3.78 -4.14
C HIS A 24 -24.03 4.03 -4.08
N SER A 25 -23.31 3.77 -5.17
CA SER A 25 -21.84 3.96 -5.25
C SER A 25 -21.38 5.42 -5.33
N LYS A 26 -22.24 6.39 -5.00
CA LYS A 26 -22.10 7.79 -5.44
C LYS A 26 -21.61 8.80 -4.41
N HIS A 27 -21.17 8.40 -3.22
CA HIS A 27 -20.66 9.35 -2.22
C HIS A 27 -19.16 9.15 -1.97
N LYS A 28 -18.37 9.92 -2.73
CA LYS A 28 -16.92 10.18 -2.59
C LYS A 28 -16.68 11.27 -1.54
N GLU A 29 -17.07 11.06 -0.31
CA GLU A 29 -16.42 11.79 0.78
C GLU A 29 -15.45 10.80 1.42
N GLU A 30 -14.24 10.74 0.83
CA GLU A 30 -13.08 10.19 1.53
C GLU A 30 -12.87 11.09 2.75
N ASN A 31 -13.50 10.70 3.86
CA ASN A 31 -13.44 11.46 5.09
C ASN A 31 -11.99 11.56 5.54
N ASN A 32 -11.39 12.74 5.42
CA ASN A 32 -10.15 13.13 6.10
C ASN A 32 -10.32 13.20 7.64
N ILE A 33 -11.39 12.61 8.18
CA ILE A 33 -11.70 12.56 9.59
C ILE A 33 -10.90 11.40 10.16
N ASP A 34 -10.21 11.65 11.26
CA ASP A 34 -9.48 10.61 11.98
C ASP A 34 -10.44 9.46 12.31
N PRO A 35 -10.13 8.20 11.96
CA PRO A 35 -11.02 7.08 12.23
C PRO A 35 -11.29 6.91 13.74
N ASP A 36 -10.44 7.45 14.62
CA ASP A 36 -10.67 7.49 16.06
C ASP A 36 -11.54 8.67 16.53
N GLU A 37 -11.65 9.77 15.77
CA GLU A 37 -12.64 10.82 16.05
C GLU A 37 -14.07 10.36 15.71
N GLY A 38 -14.19 9.46 14.73
CA GLY A 38 -15.47 8.95 14.21
C GLY A 38 -16.11 7.83 15.02
N ASN A 39 -15.35 7.09 15.85
CA ASN A 39 -15.86 5.98 16.66
C ASN A 39 -16.92 6.39 17.71
N SER A 40 -17.17 7.69 17.88
CA SER A 40 -18.25 8.25 18.70
C SER A 40 -19.55 8.53 17.93
N ARG A 41 -19.56 8.44 16.59
CA ARG A 41 -20.73 8.74 15.75
C ARG A 41 -21.63 7.52 15.65
N LEU A 42 -22.69 7.52 16.43
CA LEU A 42 -23.73 6.51 16.38
C LEU A 42 -24.71 6.84 15.24
N CYS A 43 -25.14 5.81 14.52
CA CYS A 43 -26.21 5.94 13.55
C CYS A 43 -27.51 6.32 14.27
N SER A 44 -28.13 7.45 13.93
CA SER A 44 -29.34 7.91 14.61
C SER A 44 -30.48 6.88 14.51
N ALA A 45 -30.55 6.07 13.45
CA ALA A 45 -31.62 5.08 13.34
C ALA A 45 -31.41 3.83 14.21
N CYS A 46 -30.25 3.18 14.11
CA CYS A 46 -29.99 1.88 14.75
C CYS A 46 -29.08 1.95 15.98
N ASN A 47 -28.57 3.15 16.30
CA ASN A 47 -27.66 3.43 17.41
C ASN A 47 -26.37 2.59 17.42
N LEU A 48 -25.97 2.06 16.26
CA LEU A 48 -24.70 1.36 16.10
C LEU A 48 -23.59 2.33 15.63
N PRO A 49 -22.31 2.05 15.97
CA PRO A 49 -21.20 2.85 15.50
C PRO A 49 -21.10 2.90 13.97
N ILE A 50 -20.64 4.04 13.46
CA ILE A 50 -20.29 4.21 12.05
C ILE A 50 -18.77 4.11 11.93
N PHE A 51 -18.29 2.97 11.42
CA PHE A 51 -16.85 2.69 11.32
C PHE A 51 -16.21 3.24 10.05
N SER A 52 -16.48 2.63 8.89
CA SER A 52 -15.67 2.79 7.67
C SER A 52 -16.51 2.99 6.39
N THR A 53 -17.82 3.22 6.52
CA THR A 53 -18.79 3.23 5.42
C THR A 53 -19.12 4.65 4.95
N PRO A 54 -19.52 4.86 3.69
CA PRO A 54 -20.27 6.06 3.35
C PRO A 54 -21.51 6.12 4.25
N PHE A 55 -21.65 7.22 4.97
CA PHE A 55 -22.82 7.53 5.79
C PHE A 55 -23.52 8.74 5.18
N LYS A 56 -24.81 8.88 5.46
CA LYS A 56 -25.57 10.07 5.06
C LYS A 56 -25.77 10.95 6.29
N ALA A 57 -25.40 12.23 6.20
CA ALA A 57 -25.82 13.21 7.19
C ALA A 57 -27.35 13.36 7.13
N THR A 58 -27.99 13.53 8.29
CA THR A 58 -29.43 13.82 8.31
C THR A 58 -29.71 15.15 7.60
N GLU A 59 -30.91 15.33 7.05
CA GLU A 59 -31.28 16.58 6.36
C GLU A 59 -31.19 17.82 7.27
N SER A 60 -31.27 17.60 8.59
CA SER A 60 -31.07 18.60 9.64
C SER A 60 -29.60 18.91 9.96
N GLY A 61 -28.64 18.13 9.43
CA GLY A 61 -27.22 18.21 9.77
C GLY A 61 -26.85 17.75 11.20
N SER A 62 -27.82 17.24 11.97
CA SER A 62 -27.67 16.93 13.41
C SER A 62 -27.28 15.48 13.72
N GLY A 63 -27.13 14.61 12.72
CA GLY A 63 -26.83 13.20 12.93
C GLY A 63 -26.34 12.48 11.68
N TYR A 64 -26.00 11.21 11.84
CA TYR A 64 -25.45 10.36 10.78
C TYR A 64 -26.25 9.07 10.66
N LEU A 65 -26.38 8.53 9.45
CA LEU A 65 -27.07 7.28 9.17
C LEU A 65 -26.18 6.36 8.33
N HIS A 66 -26.18 5.05 8.61
CA HIS A 66 -25.68 4.07 7.64
C HIS A 66 -26.47 4.18 6.33
N ASP A 67 -25.86 3.86 5.18
CA ASP A 67 -26.52 3.91 3.87
C ASP A 67 -27.87 3.15 3.88
N GLN A 68 -27.88 1.91 4.40
CA GLN A 68 -29.11 1.11 4.55
C GLN A 68 -30.10 1.71 5.57
N CYS A 69 -29.62 2.42 6.58
CA CYS A 69 -30.47 3.09 7.57
C CYS A 69 -31.12 4.37 7.03
N SER A 70 -30.56 4.95 5.96
CA SER A 70 -31.13 6.12 5.30
C SER A 70 -32.37 5.79 4.46
N ASP A 71 -32.49 4.54 4.00
CA ASP A 71 -33.60 4.04 3.16
C ASP A 71 -34.33 2.87 3.85
N LEU A 72 -34.69 3.06 5.12
CA LEU A 72 -35.46 2.07 5.88
C LEU A 72 -36.92 2.01 5.39
N PRO A 73 -37.48 0.81 5.17
CA PRO A 73 -38.89 0.63 4.80
C PRO A 73 -39.85 1.32 5.77
N VAL A 74 -40.94 1.86 5.24
CA VAL A 74 -41.99 2.48 6.07
C VAL A 74 -42.77 1.42 6.86
N ASP A 75 -43.07 0.30 6.21
CA ASP A 75 -43.80 -0.83 6.79
C ASP A 75 -43.01 -2.12 6.55
N LEU A 76 -43.02 -3.02 7.53
CA LEU A 76 -42.50 -4.38 7.43
C LEU A 76 -43.64 -5.37 7.60
N ASP A 77 -43.66 -6.41 6.77
CA ASP A 77 -44.60 -7.51 6.95
C ASP A 77 -44.35 -8.19 8.31
N GLY A 78 -45.36 -8.18 9.17
CA GLY A 78 -45.26 -8.64 10.56
C GLY A 78 -45.29 -10.17 10.70
N SER A 79 -45.69 -10.92 9.67
CA SER A 79 -46.06 -12.34 9.77
C SER A 79 -44.97 -13.25 10.34
N ASP A 80 -43.69 -12.92 10.09
CA ASP A 80 -42.55 -13.72 10.52
C ASP A 80 -41.86 -13.15 11.78
N LEU A 81 -42.25 -11.94 12.19
CA LEU A 81 -41.61 -11.16 13.27
C LEU A 81 -42.50 -10.99 14.50
N HIS A 82 -43.82 -11.09 14.32
CA HIS A 82 -44.84 -10.91 15.34
C HIS A 82 -46.06 -11.81 15.01
N PRO A 83 -46.73 -12.43 15.99
CA PRO A 83 -47.87 -13.32 15.72
C PRO A 83 -49.08 -12.66 15.06
N SER A 84 -49.17 -11.32 15.04
CA SER A 84 -50.24 -10.60 14.33
C SER A 84 -49.96 -10.51 12.84
N LEU A 85 -51.00 -10.68 12.01
CA LEU A 85 -50.95 -10.49 10.56
C LEU A 85 -50.76 -9.01 10.15
N GLU A 86 -50.81 -8.08 11.09
CA GLU A 86 -50.65 -6.64 10.83
C GLU A 86 -49.18 -6.25 10.60
N PRO A 87 -48.88 -5.37 9.63
CA PRO A 87 -47.53 -4.91 9.37
C PRO A 87 -47.00 -4.01 10.51
N LEU A 88 -45.70 -4.12 10.78
CA LEU A 88 -44.99 -3.25 11.71
C LEU A 88 -44.66 -1.92 11.02
N LYS A 89 -45.01 -0.80 11.66
CA LYS A 89 -44.78 0.55 11.12
C LYS A 89 -43.54 1.19 11.72
N LYS A 90 -42.70 1.79 10.88
CA LYS A 90 -41.56 2.61 11.30
C LYS A 90 -42.04 3.86 12.04
N GLN A 91 -41.52 4.08 13.25
CA GLN A 91 -41.83 5.24 14.09
C GLN A 91 -40.58 5.77 14.80
N PRO A 92 -40.52 7.08 15.12
CA PRO A 92 -39.46 7.62 15.97
C PRO A 92 -39.61 7.13 17.41
N ASN A 93 -38.51 6.71 18.01
CA ASN A 93 -38.44 6.23 19.39
C ASN A 93 -38.21 7.40 20.36
N LEU A 94 -39.28 8.11 20.71
CA LEU A 94 -39.19 9.28 21.59
C LEU A 94 -38.94 8.93 23.08
N GLN A 95 -39.09 7.66 23.48
CA GLN A 95 -39.06 7.24 24.89
C GLN A 95 -37.91 6.28 25.26
N LYS A 96 -36.88 6.12 24.39
CA LYS A 96 -35.77 5.16 24.60
C LYS A 96 -36.26 3.77 25.03
N SER A 97 -37.25 3.28 24.30
CA SER A 97 -37.94 2.03 24.63
C SER A 97 -37.04 0.79 24.42
N ARG A 98 -37.43 -0.36 24.99
CA ARG A 98 -36.69 -1.64 24.85
C ARG A 98 -37.33 -2.54 23.80
N CYS A 99 -36.50 -3.26 23.05
CA CYS A 99 -36.92 -4.17 21.98
C CYS A 99 -37.61 -5.40 22.55
N SER A 100 -38.81 -5.75 22.07
CA SER A 100 -39.56 -6.91 22.54
C SER A 100 -38.88 -8.26 22.28
N LYS A 101 -37.93 -8.34 21.31
CA LYS A 101 -37.23 -9.58 20.96
C LYS A 101 -35.95 -9.82 21.76
N CYS A 102 -35.15 -8.77 21.97
CA CYS A 102 -33.81 -8.91 22.59
C CYS A 102 -33.67 -8.15 23.90
N ASP A 103 -34.70 -7.42 24.31
CA ASP A 103 -34.72 -6.53 25.47
C ASP A 103 -33.64 -5.43 25.47
N ALA A 104 -32.88 -5.23 24.40
CA ALA A 104 -31.93 -4.13 24.30
C ALA A 104 -32.66 -2.77 24.15
N VAL A 105 -32.03 -1.69 24.63
CA VAL A 105 -32.51 -0.32 24.36
C VAL A 105 -32.47 -0.08 22.85
N CYS A 106 -33.60 0.32 22.29
CA CYS A 106 -33.73 0.62 20.87
C CYS A 106 -33.02 1.93 20.50
N GLY A 107 -32.62 2.06 19.23
CA GLY A 107 -32.18 3.34 18.66
C GLY A 107 -33.32 4.36 18.51
N ASP A 108 -33.07 5.47 17.81
CA ASP A 108 -34.09 6.53 17.66
C ASP A 108 -35.21 6.15 16.68
N VAL A 109 -35.12 5.00 16.02
CA VAL A 109 -36.14 4.44 15.14
C VAL A 109 -36.52 3.03 15.61
N VAL A 110 -37.82 2.75 15.66
CA VAL A 110 -38.37 1.43 16.00
C VAL A 110 -39.46 1.03 15.02
N TYR A 111 -39.70 -0.28 14.92
CA TYR A 111 -40.85 -0.84 14.22
C TYR A 111 -41.89 -1.28 15.25
N HIS A 112 -43.04 -0.63 15.25
CA HIS A 112 -44.12 -0.87 16.22
C HIS A 112 -45.32 -1.55 15.55
N CYS A 113 -45.96 -2.46 16.27
CA CYS A 113 -47.19 -3.11 15.81
C CYS A 113 -48.33 -2.11 15.70
N ARG A 114 -49.16 -2.22 14.65
CA ARG A 114 -50.34 -1.33 14.47
C ARG A 114 -51.53 -1.71 15.35
N GLY A 115 -51.50 -2.85 16.03
CA GLY A 115 -52.58 -3.28 16.90
C GLY A 115 -52.76 -2.32 18.09
N ALA A 116 -53.96 -1.79 18.27
CA ALA A 116 -54.26 -0.76 19.28
C ALA A 116 -53.94 -1.18 20.74
N GLU A 117 -53.88 -2.47 21.04
CA GLU A 117 -53.54 -3.03 22.36
C GLU A 117 -52.19 -3.77 22.37
N CYS A 118 -51.41 -3.66 21.29
CA CYS A 118 -50.17 -4.41 21.12
C CYS A 118 -48.94 -3.53 21.34
N ASN A 119 -48.28 -3.70 22.50
CA ASN A 119 -47.03 -3.00 22.80
C ASN A 119 -45.78 -3.63 22.17
N PHE A 120 -45.95 -4.45 21.12
CA PHE A 120 -44.84 -5.12 20.47
C PHE A 120 -44.05 -4.13 19.62
N GLN A 121 -42.75 -4.05 19.87
CA GLN A 121 -41.83 -3.18 19.12
C GLN A 121 -40.49 -3.87 18.90
N LEU A 122 -39.88 -3.61 17.75
CA LEU A 122 -38.57 -4.12 17.40
C LEU A 122 -37.61 -2.98 17.11
N ASP A 123 -36.39 -3.11 17.64
CA ASP A 123 -35.25 -2.33 17.18
C ASP A 123 -34.93 -2.64 15.71
N VAL A 124 -34.40 -1.66 14.98
CA VAL A 124 -34.00 -1.81 13.56
C VAL A 124 -33.11 -3.04 13.35
N THR A 125 -32.18 -3.32 14.26
CA THR A 125 -31.24 -4.46 14.16
C THR A 125 -31.89 -5.82 14.46
N CYS A 126 -33.06 -5.84 15.09
CA CYS A 126 -33.87 -7.05 15.29
C CYS A 126 -34.90 -7.26 14.18
N ALA A 127 -35.34 -6.17 13.54
CA ALA A 127 -36.30 -6.20 12.44
C ALA A 127 -35.64 -6.44 11.08
N LEU A 128 -34.40 -5.98 10.88
CA LEU A 128 -33.70 -6.01 9.60
C LEU A 128 -32.25 -6.47 9.74
N PRO A 129 -31.70 -7.18 8.72
CA PRO A 129 -30.28 -7.52 8.67
C PRO A 129 -29.47 -6.28 8.27
N VAL A 130 -29.16 -5.43 9.24
CA VAL A 130 -28.32 -4.25 9.04
C VAL A 130 -26.93 -4.72 8.64
N LYS A 131 -26.40 -4.18 7.54
CA LYS A 131 -25.07 -4.50 7.03
C LYS A 131 -24.14 -3.29 7.15
N ILE A 132 -23.03 -3.48 7.83
CA ILE A 132 -21.97 -2.48 7.98
C ILE A 132 -20.71 -2.92 7.21
N LEU A 133 -19.89 -1.96 6.80
CA LEU A 133 -18.54 -2.23 6.32
C LEU A 133 -17.57 -1.80 7.44
N HIS A 134 -16.63 -2.69 7.75
CA HIS A 134 -15.66 -2.52 8.83
C HIS A 134 -14.27 -2.87 8.31
N ARG A 135 -13.25 -2.10 8.72
CA ARG A 135 -11.85 -2.28 8.29
C ARG A 135 -11.26 -3.68 8.56
N SER A 136 -11.82 -4.44 9.49
CA SER A 136 -11.35 -5.78 9.83
C SER A 136 -11.68 -6.84 8.78
N HIS A 137 -12.61 -6.57 7.86
CA HIS A 137 -13.11 -7.57 6.93
C HIS A 137 -13.60 -6.99 5.61
N ASP A 138 -13.33 -7.67 4.49
CA ASP A 138 -13.61 -7.16 3.15
C ASP A 138 -15.11 -7.21 2.78
N HIS A 139 -15.82 -8.22 3.29
CA HIS A 139 -17.26 -8.29 3.14
C HIS A 139 -18.00 -7.43 4.16
N ARG A 140 -19.21 -7.04 3.79
CA ARG A 140 -20.15 -6.41 4.74
C ARG A 140 -20.51 -7.38 5.87
N LEU A 141 -20.34 -6.91 7.09
CA LEU A 141 -20.73 -7.62 8.30
C LEU A 141 -22.21 -7.34 8.58
N THR A 142 -22.97 -8.40 8.74
CA THR A 142 -24.36 -8.35 9.18
C THR A 142 -24.37 -8.28 10.70
N VAL A 143 -25.16 -7.35 11.22
CA VAL A 143 -25.38 -7.22 12.66
C VAL A 143 -26.43 -8.23 13.08
N ILE A 144 -26.09 -9.10 14.02
CA ILE A 144 -27.03 -10.05 14.59
C ILE A 144 -26.99 -9.99 16.11
N ARG A 145 -28.08 -10.41 16.74
CA ARG A 145 -28.08 -10.77 18.16
C ARG A 145 -28.21 -12.28 18.26
N CYS A 146 -27.30 -12.92 18.96
CA CYS A 146 -27.20 -14.38 19.01
C CYS A 146 -26.79 -14.87 20.40
N SER A 147 -27.26 -16.05 20.78
CA SER A 147 -26.84 -16.80 21.98
C SER A 147 -25.99 -18.03 21.65
N ALA A 148 -25.77 -18.31 20.36
CA ALA A 148 -24.90 -19.40 19.91
C ALA A 148 -23.44 -19.09 20.24
N GLY A 149 -22.66 -20.16 20.43
CA GLY A 149 -21.22 -20.03 20.60
C GLY A 149 -20.55 -19.61 19.29
N PHE A 150 -19.54 -18.75 19.39
CA PHE A 150 -18.73 -18.29 18.26
C PHE A 150 -17.32 -17.92 18.74
N SER A 151 -16.36 -17.89 17.83
CA SER A 151 -15.00 -17.41 18.09
C SER A 151 -14.79 -16.07 17.40
N CYS A 152 -14.30 -15.06 18.13
CA CYS A 152 -14.02 -13.76 17.52
C CYS A 152 -12.74 -13.84 16.69
N SER A 153 -12.85 -13.56 15.39
CA SER A 153 -11.71 -13.59 14.45
C SER A 153 -10.62 -12.59 14.83
N ALA A 154 -10.99 -11.45 15.44
CA ALA A 154 -10.03 -10.42 15.84
C ALA A 154 -9.22 -10.78 17.08
N CYS A 155 -9.87 -11.10 18.21
CA CYS A 155 -9.19 -11.33 19.49
C CYS A 155 -8.94 -12.81 19.81
N GLY A 156 -9.47 -13.74 19.02
CA GLY A 156 -9.27 -15.18 19.18
C GLY A 156 -10.05 -15.84 20.33
N THR A 157 -10.79 -15.06 21.13
CA THR A 157 -11.56 -15.61 22.26
C THR A 157 -12.79 -16.38 21.78
N GLU A 158 -13.03 -17.54 22.40
CA GLU A 158 -14.20 -18.38 22.12
C GLU A 158 -15.33 -18.15 23.13
N HIS A 159 -16.53 -17.91 22.64
CA HIS A 159 -17.76 -17.92 23.42
C HIS A 159 -18.42 -19.28 23.30
N ARG A 160 -18.59 -19.98 24.42
CA ARG A 160 -19.38 -21.22 24.48
C ARG A 160 -20.86 -20.88 24.59
N SER A 161 -21.71 -21.59 23.85
CA SER A 161 -23.15 -21.52 24.04
C SER A 161 -23.50 -22.03 25.44
N GLY A 162 -24.09 -21.18 26.29
CA GLY A 162 -24.62 -21.61 27.58
C GLY A 162 -25.87 -22.46 27.41
N LEU A 163 -25.97 -23.57 28.15
CA LEU A 163 -27.17 -24.43 28.25
C LEU A 163 -28.32 -23.77 29.06
N LEU A 164 -28.25 -22.47 29.34
CA LEU A 164 -29.17 -21.74 30.20
C LEU A 164 -29.96 -20.73 29.36
N TRP A 165 -31.28 -20.91 29.35
CA TRP A 165 -32.33 -20.08 28.75
C TRP A 165 -32.40 -18.62 29.28
N ALA A 166 -31.38 -18.16 30.01
CA ALA A 166 -31.35 -16.89 30.73
C ALA A 166 -30.14 -15.99 30.39
N GLN A 167 -29.31 -16.34 29.40
CA GLN A 167 -28.20 -15.47 28.97
C GLN A 167 -28.70 -14.43 27.93
N PRO A 168 -28.36 -13.15 28.07
CA PRO A 168 -28.79 -12.10 27.13
C PRO A 168 -28.22 -12.36 25.73
N MET A 169 -29.01 -12.11 24.68
CA MET A 169 -28.53 -12.24 23.30
C MET A 169 -27.41 -11.22 23.06
N HIS A 170 -26.20 -11.67 22.76
CA HIS A 170 -25.08 -10.78 22.49
C HIS A 170 -25.16 -10.22 21.07
N LEU A 171 -24.91 -8.92 20.93
CA LEU A 171 -24.72 -8.29 19.64
C LEU A 171 -23.39 -8.77 19.04
N VAL A 172 -23.40 -9.23 17.80
CA VAL A 172 -22.22 -9.73 17.09
C VAL A 172 -22.26 -9.26 15.63
N TYR A 173 -21.09 -8.98 15.07
CA TYR A 173 -20.93 -8.71 13.64
C TYR A 173 -20.47 -9.99 12.94
N VAL A 174 -21.21 -10.45 11.94
CA VAL A 174 -20.93 -11.70 11.22
C VAL A 174 -20.89 -11.50 9.72
N CYS A 175 -19.92 -12.11 9.05
CA CYS A 175 -19.92 -12.16 7.60
C CYS A 175 -20.84 -13.28 7.09
N SER A 176 -21.71 -12.99 6.13
CA SER A 176 -22.55 -14.01 5.50
C SER A 176 -21.84 -14.79 4.38
N ALA A 177 -20.70 -14.29 3.90
CA ALA A 177 -19.94 -14.86 2.78
C ALA A 177 -18.81 -15.79 3.24
N CYS A 178 -18.24 -15.56 4.42
CA CYS A 178 -17.18 -16.38 5.00
C CYS A 178 -17.34 -16.51 6.52
N ASP A 179 -16.55 -17.39 7.13
CA ASP A 179 -16.57 -17.62 8.57
C ASP A 179 -15.79 -16.53 9.32
N PHE A 180 -16.37 -15.33 9.39
CA PHE A 180 -15.80 -14.18 10.10
C PHE A 180 -16.79 -13.64 11.12
N TRP A 181 -16.34 -13.55 12.36
CA TRP A 181 -17.13 -13.09 13.50
C TRP A 181 -16.35 -12.06 14.29
N LEU A 182 -17.01 -11.00 14.72
CA LEU A 182 -16.36 -9.87 15.37
C LEU A 182 -17.21 -9.35 16.52
N HIS A 183 -16.58 -9.19 17.69
CA HIS A 183 -17.19 -8.55 18.83
C HIS A 183 -17.47 -7.06 18.57
N PRO A 184 -18.57 -6.51 19.12
CA PRO A 184 -18.80 -5.07 19.11
C PRO A 184 -17.65 -4.27 19.72
N HIS A 185 -17.09 -4.74 20.84
CA HIS A 185 -15.95 -4.08 21.47
C HIS A 185 -14.68 -4.21 20.62
N CYS A 186 -14.39 -5.39 20.04
CA CYS A 186 -13.25 -5.54 19.13
C CYS A 186 -13.39 -4.69 17.87
N ALA A 187 -14.62 -4.42 17.42
CA ALA A 187 -14.88 -3.53 16.29
C ALA A 187 -14.62 -2.05 16.64
N ALA A 188 -14.83 -1.67 17.91
CA ALA A 188 -14.70 -0.30 18.42
C ALA A 188 -13.32 0.01 19.03
N LEU A 189 -12.34 -0.87 18.86
CA LEU A 189 -10.98 -0.64 19.35
C LEU A 189 -10.34 0.58 18.66
N PRO A 190 -9.56 1.38 19.41
CA PRO A 190 -8.84 2.51 18.84
C PRO A 190 -7.86 2.05 17.74
N ASN A 191 -7.60 2.92 16.76
CA ASN A 191 -6.66 2.63 15.70
C ASN A 191 -5.21 2.75 16.20
N ALA A 192 -4.96 3.60 17.21
CA ALA A 192 -3.66 3.75 17.83
C ALA A 192 -3.72 3.69 19.36
N ILE A 193 -2.73 3.02 19.95
CA ILE A 193 -2.50 2.98 21.40
C ILE A 193 -1.04 3.29 21.71
N GLN A 194 -0.78 3.76 22.92
CA GLN A 194 0.54 4.03 23.45
C GLN A 194 0.78 3.19 24.70
N HIS A 195 1.88 2.45 24.73
CA HIS A 195 2.34 1.76 25.92
C HIS A 195 3.27 2.66 26.74
N GLU A 196 3.19 2.65 28.07
CA GLU A 196 4.00 3.55 28.92
C GLU A 196 5.51 3.31 28.82
N ARG A 197 5.93 2.08 28.47
CA ARG A 197 7.36 1.70 28.35
C ARG A 197 7.83 1.55 26.90
N HIS A 198 6.96 1.77 25.92
CA HIS A 198 7.35 1.79 24.51
C HIS A 198 7.17 3.21 23.98
N ARG A 199 8.14 3.72 23.21
CA ARG A 199 8.14 5.15 22.83
C ARG A 199 7.27 5.46 21.62
N HIS A 200 7.14 4.50 20.72
CA HIS A 200 6.35 4.64 19.50
C HIS A 200 4.90 4.20 19.73
N PRO A 201 3.94 4.75 18.99
CA PRO A 201 2.57 4.28 19.02
C PRO A 201 2.43 2.91 18.35
N LEU A 202 1.49 2.12 18.82
CA LEU A 202 1.12 0.84 18.22
C LEU A 202 -0.18 1.02 17.44
N LEU A 203 -0.19 0.52 16.19
CA LEU A 203 -1.33 0.60 15.30
C LEU A 203 -2.05 -0.73 15.22
N LEU A 204 -3.38 -0.68 15.22
CA LEU A 204 -4.22 -1.87 15.07
C LEU A 204 -4.21 -2.36 13.62
N ASP A 205 -3.83 -3.62 13.42
CA ASP A 205 -3.85 -4.30 12.13
C ASP A 205 -4.81 -5.50 12.14
N TYR A 206 -5.54 -5.71 11.04
CA TYR A 206 -6.47 -6.82 10.83
C TYR A 206 -6.15 -7.66 9.57
N ARG A 207 -5.10 -7.32 8.83
CA ARG A 207 -4.81 -7.92 7.51
C ARG A 207 -3.80 -9.05 7.59
N ALA A 208 -2.95 -9.08 8.62
CA ALA A 208 -1.89 -10.06 8.74
C ALA A 208 -2.43 -11.40 9.27
N ARG A 209 -2.48 -12.42 8.38
CA ARG A 209 -2.98 -13.78 8.69
C ARG A 209 -1.90 -14.75 9.17
N SER A 210 -0.63 -14.35 9.13
CA SER A 210 0.49 -15.22 9.48
C SER A 210 1.67 -14.36 9.93
N MET A 211 1.85 -14.29 11.24
CA MET A 211 3.03 -13.68 11.85
C MET A 211 3.65 -14.75 12.74
N THR A 212 4.91 -15.11 12.49
CA THR A 212 5.74 -15.87 13.44
C THR A 212 6.28 -14.95 14.55
N LYS A 213 5.53 -13.89 14.89
CA LYS A 213 5.95 -12.85 15.81
C LYS A 213 5.36 -13.13 17.18
N GLU A 214 6.16 -12.84 18.20
CA GLU A 214 5.80 -13.04 19.59
C GLU A 214 5.20 -11.75 20.17
N CYS A 215 4.22 -11.91 21.04
CA CYS A 215 3.63 -10.81 21.78
C CYS A 215 4.63 -10.31 22.81
N ALA A 216 4.94 -9.01 22.82
CA ALA A 216 5.88 -8.40 23.75
C ALA A 216 5.41 -8.38 25.21
N ILE A 217 4.19 -8.86 25.49
CA ILE A 217 3.58 -8.89 26.83
C ILE A 217 3.51 -10.31 27.38
N CYS A 218 2.97 -11.26 26.60
CA CYS A 218 2.80 -12.65 27.04
C CYS A 218 3.78 -13.64 26.40
N GLU A 219 4.63 -13.18 25.48
CA GLU A 219 5.65 -13.98 24.77
C GLU A 219 5.07 -15.11 23.87
N ASP A 220 3.74 -15.22 23.77
CA ASP A 220 3.08 -16.16 22.86
C ASP A 220 2.97 -15.63 21.43
N CYS A 221 2.82 -16.54 20.48
CA CYS A 221 2.64 -16.22 19.06
C CYS A 221 1.38 -15.40 18.79
N VAL A 222 1.51 -14.35 17.98
CA VAL A 222 0.41 -13.51 17.49
C VAL A 222 -0.30 -14.20 16.33
N SER A 223 -1.22 -15.11 16.67
CA SER A 223 -1.96 -15.96 15.71
C SER A 223 -3.38 -15.47 15.38
N SER A 224 -3.90 -14.49 16.12
CA SER A 224 -5.23 -13.89 15.88
C SER A 224 -5.23 -12.94 14.68
N TRP A 225 -6.39 -12.71 14.06
CA TRP A 225 -6.45 -11.82 12.88
C TRP A 225 -6.23 -10.35 13.26
N GLY A 226 -6.42 -9.97 14.53
CA GLY A 226 -6.21 -8.62 15.02
C GLY A 226 -5.11 -8.53 16.07
N PHE A 227 -4.22 -7.56 15.91
CA PHE A 227 -3.16 -7.23 16.88
C PHE A 227 -2.67 -5.79 16.72
N TYR A 228 -2.02 -5.27 17.76
CA TYR A 228 -1.33 -3.98 17.71
C TYR A 228 0.14 -4.19 17.35
N SER A 229 0.68 -3.34 16.48
CA SER A 229 2.08 -3.39 16.10
C SER A 229 2.69 -2.02 15.96
N CYS A 230 3.95 -1.89 16.36
CA CYS A 230 4.74 -0.70 16.10
C CYS A 230 5.13 -0.65 14.61
N THR A 231 5.22 0.55 14.04
CA THR A 231 5.68 0.76 12.66
C THR A 231 7.21 0.91 12.55
N VAL A 232 7.89 1.08 13.68
CA VAL A 232 9.34 1.37 13.77
C VAL A 232 10.10 0.23 14.43
N CYS A 233 9.53 -0.39 15.46
CA CYS A 233 10.15 -1.46 16.23
C CYS A 233 9.48 -2.81 15.95
N ASP A 234 10.21 -3.90 16.18
CA ASP A 234 9.66 -5.25 16.18
C ASP A 234 8.86 -5.51 17.48
N TYR A 235 7.78 -4.74 17.68
CA TYR A 235 6.95 -4.76 18.89
C TYR A 235 5.50 -5.03 18.52
N HIS A 236 5.01 -6.20 18.94
CA HIS A 236 3.70 -6.74 18.61
C HIS A 236 2.95 -7.08 19.89
N VAL A 237 1.65 -6.81 19.94
CA VAL A 237 0.83 -7.05 21.14
C VAL A 237 -0.53 -7.59 20.71
N HIS A 238 -0.98 -8.69 21.31
CA HIS A 238 -2.35 -9.17 21.09
C HIS A 238 -3.37 -8.12 21.52
N ILE A 239 -4.52 -8.08 20.85
CA ILE A 239 -5.65 -7.23 21.28
C ILE A 239 -5.98 -7.47 22.76
N MET A 240 -6.04 -8.74 23.18
CA MET A 240 -6.41 -9.06 24.56
C MET A 240 -5.39 -8.57 25.57
N CYS A 241 -4.09 -8.73 25.31
CA CYS A 241 -3.05 -8.20 26.20
C CYS A 241 -3.13 -6.68 26.36
N ALA A 242 -3.40 -5.96 25.27
CA ALA A 242 -3.55 -4.51 25.30
C ALA A 242 -4.82 -4.07 26.05
N VAL A 243 -5.93 -4.80 25.91
CA VAL A 243 -7.22 -4.46 26.56
C VAL A 243 -7.23 -4.82 28.04
N THR A 244 -6.55 -5.90 28.44
CA THR A 244 -6.51 -6.33 29.86
C THR A 244 -5.61 -5.46 30.73
N ASP A 245 -4.63 -4.78 30.13
CA ASP A 245 -3.69 -3.89 30.81
C ASP A 245 -3.98 -2.42 30.43
N ASP A 246 -5.19 -1.97 30.76
CA ASP A 246 -5.68 -0.62 30.45
C ASP A 246 -4.91 0.50 31.19
N GLN A 247 -4.14 0.16 32.21
CA GLN A 247 -3.26 1.09 32.90
C GLN A 247 -2.01 1.40 32.07
N SER A 248 -1.39 0.36 31.49
CA SER A 248 -0.16 0.51 30.72
C SER A 248 -0.41 0.92 29.27
N PHE A 249 -1.61 0.67 28.73
CA PHE A 249 -1.98 1.05 27.36
C PHE A 249 -3.05 2.14 27.33
N LYS A 250 -2.74 3.27 26.69
CA LYS A 250 -3.67 4.40 26.52
C LYS A 250 -4.01 4.60 25.05
N SER A 251 -5.29 4.82 24.75
CA SER A 251 -5.73 5.19 23.40
C SER A 251 -5.16 6.56 23.02
N VAL A 252 -4.71 6.68 21.78
CA VAL A 252 -4.23 7.95 21.21
C VAL A 252 -4.92 8.14 19.87
N LEU A 253 -5.25 9.38 19.52
CA LEU A 253 -5.84 9.67 18.21
C LEU A 253 -4.81 9.37 17.11
N LEU A 254 -5.23 8.73 16.02
CA LEU A 254 -4.32 8.28 14.99
C LEU A 254 -3.46 9.42 14.42
N ARG A 255 -4.04 10.61 14.22
CA ARG A 255 -3.28 11.80 13.78
C ARG A 255 -2.19 12.25 14.76
N GLU A 256 -2.39 12.03 16.06
CA GLU A 256 -1.44 12.40 17.11
C GLU A 256 -0.34 11.35 17.23
N ALA A 257 -0.70 10.08 17.06
CA ALA A 257 0.24 8.98 16.98
C ALA A 257 1.22 9.17 15.81
N LEU A 258 0.72 9.57 14.64
CA LEU A 258 1.50 9.67 13.41
C LEU A 258 2.22 11.03 13.21
N GLN A 259 2.31 11.86 14.24
CA GLN A 259 3.09 13.10 14.16
C GLN A 259 4.57 12.81 13.92
N GLU A 260 5.22 13.61 13.09
CA GLU A 260 6.64 13.45 12.72
C GLU A 260 7.58 13.31 13.94
N ASN A 261 7.29 14.02 15.04
CA ASN A 261 8.11 13.94 16.26
C ASN A 261 8.00 12.59 17.00
N ARG A 262 6.93 11.82 16.76
CA ARG A 262 6.71 10.50 17.40
C ARG A 262 7.15 9.35 16.52
N VAL A 263 7.15 9.54 15.20
CA VAL A 263 7.53 8.53 14.21
C VAL A 263 8.40 9.16 13.12
N PRO A 264 9.59 9.69 13.45
CA PRO A 264 10.43 10.43 12.49
C PRO A 264 10.92 9.56 11.32
N GLU A 265 10.88 8.23 11.47
CA GLU A 265 11.21 7.26 10.45
C GLU A 265 10.06 6.96 9.48
N LEU A 266 8.85 7.49 9.71
CA LEU A 266 7.70 7.26 8.83
C LEU A 266 7.88 8.05 7.54
N VAL A 267 8.05 7.34 6.43
CA VAL A 267 8.24 7.98 5.12
C VAL A 267 6.88 8.44 4.56
N HIS A 268 6.80 9.72 4.21
CA HIS A 268 5.65 10.32 3.53
C HIS A 268 5.91 10.36 2.03
N LEU A 269 5.02 9.73 1.25
CA LEU A 269 5.09 9.67 -0.21
C LEU A 269 3.87 10.36 -0.85
N PRO A 270 3.96 10.81 -2.11
CA PRO A 270 5.14 10.77 -3.00
C PRO A 270 6.23 11.78 -2.59
N VAL A 271 7.46 11.58 -3.06
CA VAL A 271 8.50 12.63 -3.02
C VAL A 271 8.10 13.80 -3.93
N PRO A 272 8.58 15.03 -3.71
CA PRO A 272 8.15 16.21 -4.49
C PRO A 272 8.37 16.04 -6.00
N ASP A 273 9.55 15.59 -6.39
CA ASP A 273 9.97 15.49 -7.79
C ASP A 273 10.93 14.31 -8.02
N GLU A 274 11.25 14.05 -9.28
CA GLU A 274 12.15 12.98 -9.71
C GLU A 274 13.61 13.17 -9.27
N TYR A 275 14.03 14.40 -8.95
CA TYR A 275 15.38 14.72 -8.47
C TYR A 275 15.52 14.45 -6.98
N THR A 276 14.41 14.44 -6.24
CA THR A 276 14.41 14.16 -4.81
C THR A 276 14.71 12.68 -4.57
N SER A 277 15.95 12.40 -4.14
CA SER A 277 16.37 11.04 -3.80
C SER A 277 15.58 10.49 -2.60
N ILE A 278 14.67 9.56 -2.86
CA ILE A 278 13.91 8.84 -1.82
C ILE A 278 14.85 8.16 -0.80
N MET A 279 16.06 7.76 -1.23
CA MET A 279 17.06 7.21 -0.32
C MET A 279 17.40 8.16 0.82
N ARG A 280 17.35 9.48 0.61
CA ARG A 280 17.61 10.46 1.68
C ARG A 280 16.50 10.47 2.74
N HIS A 281 15.26 10.26 2.31
CA HIS A 281 14.11 10.16 3.22
C HIS A 281 14.15 8.85 4.01
N ILE A 282 14.55 7.76 3.35
CA ILE A 282 14.68 6.44 3.94
C ILE A 282 15.95 6.31 4.81
N ALA A 283 17.02 7.03 4.50
CA ALA A 283 18.30 6.94 5.21
C ALA A 283 18.24 7.40 6.67
N LYS A 284 17.29 8.27 6.99
CA LYS A 284 16.97 8.63 8.37
C LYS A 284 16.57 7.42 9.22
N CYS A 285 16.02 6.37 8.61
CA CYS A 285 15.57 5.17 9.30
C CYS A 285 16.73 4.25 9.74
N TYR A 286 17.96 4.42 9.24
CA TYR A 286 19.08 3.51 9.53
C TYR A 286 20.38 4.20 10.01
N SER A 287 20.38 5.51 10.22
CA SER A 287 21.54 6.27 10.73
C SER A 287 21.97 5.93 12.17
N SER A 288 21.39 4.89 12.78
CA SER A 288 21.65 4.43 14.15
C SER A 288 22.68 3.29 14.25
N THR A 289 23.16 2.71 13.14
CA THR A 289 24.19 1.65 13.18
C THR A 289 25.56 2.20 12.77
N SER A 290 26.44 2.40 13.75
CA SER A 290 27.81 2.85 13.55
C SER A 290 28.69 1.78 12.91
N ASP A 291 29.15 2.07 11.70
CA ASP A 291 30.53 1.95 11.21
C ASP A 291 30.51 2.47 9.76
N ASP A 292 30.50 3.80 9.61
CA ASP A 292 30.42 4.54 8.34
C ASP A 292 31.69 4.35 7.49
N VAL A 293 31.89 3.15 6.95
CA VAL A 293 32.96 2.90 5.99
C VAL A 293 32.47 3.36 4.62
N VAL A 294 33.06 4.44 4.11
CA VAL A 294 32.87 4.88 2.73
C VAL A 294 33.25 3.73 1.81
N GLN A 295 32.29 3.25 1.01
CA GLN A 295 32.47 2.07 0.17
C GLN A 295 33.31 2.33 -1.09
N HIS A 296 34.28 3.26 -1.06
CA HIS A 296 35.14 3.59 -2.20
C HIS A 296 36.61 3.66 -1.80
N GLN A 297 37.50 3.12 -2.65
CA GLN A 297 38.94 3.02 -2.35
C GLN A 297 39.71 4.35 -2.46
N HIS A 298 39.21 5.30 -3.25
CA HIS A 298 39.85 6.61 -3.43
C HIS A 298 39.18 7.69 -2.56
N PRO A 299 39.88 8.79 -2.24
CA PRO A 299 39.28 9.95 -1.60
C PRO A 299 38.12 10.51 -2.42
N LEU A 300 36.99 10.78 -1.75
CA LEU A 300 35.82 11.37 -2.35
C LEU A 300 35.72 12.86 -2.02
N THR A 301 35.23 13.67 -2.96
CA THR A 301 34.95 15.10 -2.78
C THR A 301 33.44 15.30 -2.67
N LEU A 302 32.99 15.95 -1.58
CA LEU A 302 31.58 16.24 -1.33
C LEU A 302 31.17 17.57 -1.97
N HIS A 303 30.09 17.56 -2.74
CA HIS A 303 29.50 18.73 -3.39
C HIS A 303 28.13 19.01 -2.78
N HIS A 304 27.79 20.28 -2.60
CA HIS A 304 26.52 20.74 -2.03
C HIS A 304 25.62 21.49 -3.03
N ASP A 305 26.15 21.78 -4.21
CA ASP A 305 25.44 22.40 -5.31
C ASP A 305 25.16 21.37 -6.39
N TYR A 306 24.12 21.59 -7.22
CA TYR A 306 23.84 20.70 -8.34
C TYR A 306 25.05 20.62 -9.28
N PRO A 307 25.25 19.48 -9.97
CA PRO A 307 26.25 19.40 -11.03
C PRO A 307 26.02 20.55 -12.01
N VAL A 308 27.03 21.40 -12.20
CA VAL A 308 26.94 22.50 -13.17
C VAL A 308 26.82 21.87 -14.55
N HIS A 309 25.64 21.98 -15.15
CA HIS A 309 25.47 21.84 -16.58
C HIS A 309 25.92 23.17 -17.19
N ASN A 310 26.84 23.17 -18.14
CA ASN A 310 27.13 24.39 -18.89
C ASN A 310 25.85 24.75 -19.64
N ASP A 311 25.27 25.90 -19.33
CA ASP A 311 24.02 26.40 -19.93
C ASP A 311 24.14 26.69 -21.45
N ASP A 312 25.33 26.49 -22.05
CA ASP A 312 25.64 26.76 -23.45
C ASP A 312 25.45 25.54 -24.38
N ASP A 313 25.25 24.33 -23.84
CA ASP A 313 24.92 23.16 -24.66
C ASP A 313 23.40 23.00 -24.70
N GLU A 314 22.77 23.30 -25.84
CA GLU A 314 21.38 22.91 -26.11
C GLU A 314 21.24 21.42 -25.78
N ILE A 315 20.50 21.09 -24.71
CA ILE A 315 20.26 19.69 -24.31
C ILE A 315 19.45 19.06 -25.45
N ASP A 316 20.14 18.29 -26.28
CA ASP A 316 19.55 17.55 -27.40
C ASP A 316 18.44 16.62 -26.88
N ASP A 317 17.39 16.37 -27.67
CA ASP A 317 16.15 15.68 -27.25
C ASP A 317 16.40 14.28 -26.63
N ASP A 318 17.55 13.66 -26.91
CA ASP A 318 17.98 12.36 -26.39
C ASP A 318 18.68 12.42 -25.00
N ASP A 319 19.06 13.61 -24.50
CA ASP A 319 19.98 13.79 -23.36
C ASP A 319 19.33 13.91 -21.97
N ALA A 320 18.02 14.07 -21.85
CA ALA A 320 17.36 14.10 -20.52
C ALA A 320 17.52 12.79 -19.72
N HIS A 321 17.81 11.67 -20.41
CA HIS A 321 18.14 10.38 -19.80
C HIS A 321 19.57 10.29 -19.28
N ARG A 322 20.41 11.26 -19.66
CA ARG A 322 21.82 11.39 -19.28
C ARG A 322 22.05 12.35 -18.12
N LEU A 323 20.98 12.87 -17.52
CA LEU A 323 21.13 13.58 -16.26
C LEU A 323 21.85 12.66 -15.25
N PRO A 324 22.87 13.17 -14.55
CA PRO A 324 23.80 12.37 -13.77
C PRO A 324 23.05 11.51 -12.75
N LYS A 325 23.26 10.20 -12.80
CA LYS A 325 22.67 9.24 -11.85
C LYS A 325 23.71 8.75 -10.86
N CYS A 326 23.25 8.45 -9.65
CA CYS A 326 24.06 7.78 -8.64
C CYS A 326 24.44 6.37 -9.11
N ASP A 327 25.73 6.03 -9.08
CA ASP A 327 26.25 4.72 -9.45
C ASP A 327 25.74 3.58 -8.55
N ALA A 328 25.27 3.91 -7.35
CA ALA A 328 24.75 2.94 -6.39
C ALA A 328 23.24 2.69 -6.56
N CYS A 329 22.40 3.70 -6.31
CA CYS A 329 20.94 3.54 -6.33
C CYS A 329 20.29 3.81 -7.70
N VAL A 330 21.04 4.36 -8.66
CA VAL A 330 20.57 4.70 -10.01
C VAL A 330 19.41 5.71 -10.05
N GLN A 331 19.24 6.50 -8.98
CA GLN A 331 18.41 7.71 -8.99
C GLN A 331 19.22 8.92 -9.46
N PHE A 332 18.54 9.98 -9.91
CA PHE A 332 19.20 11.25 -10.26
C PHE A 332 20.00 11.79 -9.07
N ILE A 333 21.16 12.39 -9.38
CA ILE A 333 22.01 13.01 -8.38
C ILE A 333 21.33 14.28 -7.87
N SER A 334 21.25 14.36 -6.55
CA SER A 334 20.83 15.54 -5.82
C SER A 334 21.89 15.85 -4.75
N PRO A 335 22.17 17.12 -4.47
CA PRO A 335 23.07 17.46 -3.38
C PRO A 335 22.58 17.01 -2.00
N PRO A 336 23.51 16.77 -1.04
CA PRO A 336 24.94 16.56 -1.24
C PRO A 336 25.30 15.22 -1.89
N PHE A 337 26.33 15.22 -2.73
CA PHE A 337 26.84 14.02 -3.41
C PHE A 337 28.37 14.01 -3.48
N TYR A 338 28.95 12.82 -3.66
CA TYR A 338 30.38 12.59 -3.79
C TYR A 338 30.79 12.38 -5.25
N THR A 339 31.95 12.95 -5.61
CA THR A 339 32.70 12.60 -6.81
C THR A 339 34.08 12.03 -6.45
N CYS A 340 34.75 11.42 -7.43
CA CYS A 340 36.11 10.91 -7.26
C CYS A 340 37.02 11.43 -8.38
N SER A 341 38.14 12.07 -8.03
CA SER A 341 39.13 12.57 -8.98
C SER A 341 39.83 11.44 -9.76
N MET A 342 39.96 10.26 -9.15
CA MET A 342 40.57 9.08 -9.76
C MET A 342 39.57 8.23 -10.56
N CYS A 343 38.28 8.50 -10.41
CA CYS A 343 37.18 7.81 -11.07
C CYS A 343 36.20 8.87 -11.62
N PRO A 344 36.53 9.53 -12.76
CA PRO A 344 35.84 10.74 -13.23
C PRO A 344 34.36 10.56 -13.60
N LYS A 345 33.85 9.31 -13.63
CA LYS A 345 32.43 8.98 -13.82
C LYS A 345 31.78 8.42 -12.56
N LEU A 346 32.40 8.57 -11.39
CA LEU A 346 31.83 8.10 -10.12
C LEU A 346 30.99 9.21 -9.51
N LEU A 347 29.69 8.96 -9.38
CA LEU A 347 28.75 9.82 -8.69
C LEU A 347 28.00 9.02 -7.64
N LEU A 348 28.01 9.48 -6.39
CA LEU A 348 27.31 8.81 -5.29
C LEU A 348 26.56 9.83 -4.46
N HIS A 349 25.29 9.59 -4.15
CA HIS A 349 24.66 10.34 -3.04
C HIS A 349 25.47 10.12 -1.76
N ASP A 350 25.50 11.12 -0.88
CA ASP A 350 26.20 11.01 0.40
C ASP A 350 25.72 9.79 1.22
N CYS A 351 24.40 9.54 1.25
CA CYS A 351 23.82 8.36 1.88
C CYS A 351 24.17 7.04 1.19
N CYS A 352 24.40 7.07 -0.13
CA CYS A 352 24.78 5.88 -0.90
C CYS A 352 26.27 5.55 -0.77
N ALA A 353 27.13 6.52 -0.43
CA ALA A 353 28.53 6.26 -0.14
C ALA A 353 28.74 5.53 1.21
N ARG A 354 27.76 5.65 2.13
CA ARG A 354 27.77 5.08 3.49
C ARG A 354 26.77 3.93 3.65
N LEU A 355 26.56 3.13 2.60
CA LEU A 355 25.65 1.99 2.69
C LEU A 355 26.17 0.96 3.69
N PRO A 356 25.31 0.37 4.53
CA PRO A 356 25.71 -0.70 5.44
C PRO A 356 26.13 -1.94 4.66
N ARG A 357 27.10 -2.70 5.18
CA ARG A 357 27.57 -3.93 4.53
C ARG A 357 26.49 -5.00 4.47
N GLU A 358 25.66 -5.05 5.50
CA GLU A 358 24.57 -5.98 5.60
C GLU A 358 23.30 -5.26 6.04
N VAL A 359 22.17 -5.71 5.51
CA VAL A 359 20.84 -5.24 5.88
C VAL A 359 19.97 -6.42 6.28
N THR A 360 19.24 -6.29 7.38
CA THR A 360 18.21 -7.27 7.73
C THR A 360 16.93 -6.86 7.03
N ARG A 361 16.48 -7.69 6.08
CA ARG A 361 15.19 -7.46 5.42
C ARG A 361 14.11 -8.23 6.13
N GLN A 362 12.97 -7.60 6.39
CA GLN A 362 11.86 -8.27 7.08
C GLN A 362 11.15 -9.34 6.20
N TYR A 363 11.17 -9.19 4.87
CA TYR A 363 10.47 -10.07 3.92
C TYR A 363 11.40 -10.59 2.80
N PRO A 364 11.14 -11.78 2.20
CA PRO A 364 10.16 -12.82 2.57
C PRO A 364 10.52 -13.64 3.82
N THR A 365 11.74 -13.50 4.31
CA THR A 365 12.25 -14.10 5.55
C THR A 365 13.21 -13.09 6.16
N SER A 366 13.23 -12.93 7.49
CA SER A 366 14.17 -12.07 8.22
C SER A 366 15.62 -12.55 8.06
N LYS A 367 16.19 -12.35 6.87
CA LYS A 367 17.53 -12.76 6.48
C LYS A 367 18.43 -11.54 6.36
N ARG A 368 19.62 -11.65 6.94
CA ARG A 368 20.71 -10.69 6.74
C ARG A 368 21.22 -10.84 5.32
N CYS A 369 21.12 -9.76 4.54
CA CYS A 369 21.55 -9.69 3.15
C CYS A 369 22.80 -8.85 3.04
N GLY A 370 23.82 -9.38 2.37
CA GLY A 370 25.06 -8.67 2.09
C GLY A 370 24.89 -7.78 0.87
N LEU A 371 25.64 -6.69 0.83
CA LEU A 371 25.80 -5.90 -0.38
C LEU A 371 26.61 -6.74 -1.40
N ASP A 372 26.03 -6.98 -2.58
CA ASP A 372 26.67 -7.76 -3.62
C ASP A 372 27.92 -7.03 -4.11
N SER A 373 29.08 -7.67 -4.03
CA SER A 373 30.23 -7.23 -4.81
C SER A 373 29.91 -7.49 -6.29
N ARG A 374 29.99 -6.45 -7.13
CA ARG A 374 29.72 -6.56 -8.58
C ARG A 374 30.59 -7.62 -9.29
N ASP A 375 31.65 -8.09 -8.63
CA ASP A 375 32.60 -9.08 -9.14
C ASP A 375 31.99 -10.49 -9.32
N GLU A 376 30.96 -10.86 -8.56
CA GLU A 376 30.35 -12.21 -8.64
C GLU A 376 29.20 -12.31 -9.66
N SER A 377 28.60 -11.18 -10.06
CA SER A 377 27.50 -11.20 -11.01
C SER A 377 27.99 -11.41 -12.45
N SER A 378 27.51 -12.47 -13.11
CA SER A 378 27.82 -12.76 -14.51
C SER A 378 27.18 -11.77 -15.49
N HIS A 379 26.27 -10.90 -15.03
CA HIS A 379 25.38 -10.09 -15.87
C HIS A 379 25.62 -8.59 -15.77
N TRP A 380 25.47 -7.86 -16.89
CA TRP A 380 25.60 -6.38 -16.92
C TRP A 380 24.43 -5.66 -16.27
N VAL A 381 23.28 -6.33 -16.22
CA VAL A 381 22.01 -5.82 -15.71
C VAL A 381 21.35 -6.95 -14.95
N SER A 382 20.73 -6.63 -13.81
CA SER A 382 19.99 -7.58 -12.98
C SER A 382 18.54 -7.12 -12.86
N GLU A 383 17.60 -8.06 -12.82
CA GLU A 383 16.21 -7.79 -12.48
C GLU A 383 16.05 -7.80 -10.95
N THR A 384 15.32 -6.83 -10.41
CA THR A 384 15.05 -6.77 -8.97
C THR A 384 13.73 -7.45 -8.61
N ALA A 385 13.75 -8.37 -7.64
CA ALA A 385 12.56 -9.10 -7.21
C ALA A 385 11.49 -8.25 -6.50
N CYS A 386 11.85 -7.07 -5.99
CA CYS A 386 10.86 -6.22 -5.32
C CYS A 386 9.87 -5.61 -6.32
N CYS A 387 10.38 -5.26 -7.50
CA CYS A 387 9.77 -4.24 -8.33
C CYS A 387 9.85 -4.56 -9.83
N ASN A 388 10.48 -5.69 -10.19
CA ASN A 388 10.62 -6.25 -11.54
C ASN A 388 11.20 -5.25 -12.56
N ARG A 389 11.98 -4.28 -12.08
CA ARG A 389 12.77 -3.35 -12.91
C ARG A 389 14.17 -3.88 -13.14
N LEU A 390 14.73 -3.48 -14.27
CA LEU A 390 16.12 -3.77 -14.60
C LEU A 390 17.02 -2.71 -13.98
N THR A 391 18.05 -3.15 -13.24
CA THR A 391 19.04 -2.28 -12.63
C THR A 391 20.45 -2.70 -12.99
N ASN A 392 21.32 -1.73 -13.21
CA ASN A 392 22.76 -1.96 -13.18
C ASN A 392 23.42 -1.32 -11.97
N GLY A 393 22.67 -0.82 -10.98
CA GLY A 393 23.22 -0.29 -9.73
C GLY A 393 23.77 -1.36 -8.80
N LEU A 394 24.04 -0.97 -7.55
CA LEU A 394 24.36 -1.90 -6.48
C LEU A 394 23.10 -2.66 -6.00
N THR A 395 23.27 -3.88 -5.53
CA THR A 395 22.18 -4.74 -5.06
C THR A 395 22.52 -5.42 -3.75
N TYR A 396 21.52 -5.77 -2.94
CA TYR A 396 21.66 -6.66 -1.79
C TYR A 396 21.12 -8.05 -2.12
N SER A 397 21.84 -9.10 -1.71
CA SER A 397 21.39 -10.49 -1.80
C SER A 397 22.07 -11.42 -0.78
N VAL A 398 21.60 -12.67 -0.68
CA VAL A 398 22.25 -13.76 0.09
C VAL A 398 22.39 -14.95 -0.83
N ASP A 399 21.24 -15.37 -1.34
CA ASP A 399 21.03 -16.22 -2.51
C ASP A 399 19.94 -15.51 -3.32
N ALA A 400 19.92 -15.68 -4.64
CA ALA A 400 18.91 -15.05 -5.50
C ALA A 400 17.49 -15.15 -4.90
N PRO A 401 16.65 -14.10 -5.00
CA PRO A 401 16.75 -13.00 -5.94
C PRO A 401 17.36 -11.69 -5.39
N LYS A 402 17.84 -10.83 -6.30
CA LYS A 402 18.53 -9.56 -6.02
C LYS A 402 17.57 -8.38 -5.81
N TRP A 403 17.99 -7.44 -4.96
CA TRP A 403 17.21 -6.26 -4.61
C TRP A 403 18.04 -5.01 -4.84
N ASP A 404 17.50 -4.04 -5.59
CA ASP A 404 18.18 -2.75 -5.73
C ASP A 404 18.24 -2.00 -4.39
N ILE A 405 19.10 -1.00 -4.29
CA ILE A 405 19.31 -0.23 -3.06
C ILE A 405 17.98 0.32 -2.53
N VAL A 406 17.20 1.03 -3.35
CA VAL A 406 15.95 1.66 -2.90
C VAL A 406 14.99 0.61 -2.36
N CYS A 407 14.76 -0.46 -3.11
CA CYS A 407 13.88 -1.55 -2.72
C CYS A 407 14.36 -2.31 -1.47
N SER A 408 15.66 -2.33 -1.19
CA SER A 408 16.23 -2.98 0.00
C SER A 408 15.99 -2.19 1.28
N PHE A 409 15.88 -0.86 1.18
CA PHE A 409 15.68 0.02 2.33
C PHE A 409 14.23 0.51 2.49
N MET A 410 13.33 0.24 1.54
CA MET A 410 11.93 0.66 1.65
C MET A 410 11.33 0.25 3.02
N PRO A 411 10.76 1.20 3.78
CA PRO A 411 10.34 0.94 5.16
C PRO A 411 9.10 0.05 5.21
N GLU A 412 8.87 -0.58 6.36
CA GLU A 412 7.67 -1.41 6.57
C GLU A 412 6.38 -0.60 6.48
N SER A 413 6.42 0.68 6.85
CA SER A 413 5.25 1.56 6.88
C SER A 413 5.51 2.87 6.17
N ILE A 414 4.52 3.35 5.42
CA ILE A 414 4.52 4.66 4.76
C ILE A 414 3.16 5.34 4.94
N THR A 415 3.11 6.63 4.63
CA THR A 415 1.86 7.31 4.29
C THR A 415 1.90 7.74 2.82
N HIS A 416 0.74 7.95 2.21
CA HIS A 416 0.66 8.32 0.81
C HIS A 416 -0.36 9.45 0.58
N ALA A 417 0.03 10.53 -0.09
CA ALA A 417 -0.82 11.72 -0.30
C ALA A 417 -2.06 11.45 -1.18
N ALA A 418 -2.01 10.42 -2.03
CA ALA A 418 -3.17 9.93 -2.79
C ALA A 418 -4.22 9.20 -1.93
N HIS A 419 -4.02 9.16 -0.61
CA HIS A 419 -4.94 8.58 0.36
C HIS A 419 -5.01 9.48 1.60
N ALA A 420 -5.91 9.17 2.54
CA ALA A 420 -6.05 9.96 3.76
C ALA A 420 -4.70 10.05 4.51
N LYS A 421 -4.31 11.27 4.90
CA LYS A 421 -2.99 11.55 5.53
C LYS A 421 -2.76 10.77 6.82
N THR A 422 -3.83 10.45 7.54
CA THR A 422 -3.80 9.68 8.78
C THR A 422 -3.74 8.17 8.56
N HIS A 423 -3.86 7.69 7.32
CA HIS A 423 -3.83 6.27 7.02
C HIS A 423 -2.40 5.82 6.73
N VAL A 424 -1.96 4.80 7.49
CA VAL A 424 -0.69 4.12 7.26
C VAL A 424 -0.91 2.96 6.29
N LEU A 425 0.01 2.85 5.34
CA LEU A 425 0.12 1.67 4.50
C LEU A 425 1.28 0.82 5.00
N ARG A 426 1.01 -0.46 5.29
CA ARG A 426 2.03 -1.44 5.65
C ARG A 426 2.45 -2.26 4.44
N SER A 427 3.75 -2.50 4.36
CA SER A 427 4.36 -3.38 3.39
C SER A 427 3.87 -4.81 3.63
N SER A 428 3.51 -5.51 2.57
CA SER A 428 3.25 -6.94 2.62
C SER A 428 3.78 -7.61 1.36
N TYR A 429 4.21 -8.85 1.51
CA TYR A 429 4.59 -9.70 0.40
C TYR A 429 3.52 -10.78 0.19
N VAL A 430 2.86 -10.77 -0.96
CA VAL A 430 1.85 -11.77 -1.29
C VAL A 430 2.56 -13.04 -1.75
N PHE A 431 2.68 -14.04 -0.87
CA PHE A 431 2.84 -15.41 -1.34
C PHE A 431 1.51 -15.84 -1.95
N LEU A 432 1.56 -16.55 -3.07
CA LEU A 432 0.42 -16.97 -3.92
C LEU A 432 -0.61 -17.92 -3.24
N LEU A 433 -1.07 -17.60 -2.02
CA LEU A 433 -1.97 -18.41 -1.22
C LEU A 433 -3.02 -17.50 -0.55
N GLN A 434 -4.01 -17.02 -1.33
CA GLN A 434 -5.45 -16.94 -0.98
C GLN A 434 -6.26 -16.03 -1.93
N ASP A 435 -7.56 -16.33 -2.01
CA ASP A 435 -8.48 -16.18 -3.15
C ASP A 435 -8.93 -14.77 -3.59
N GLU A 436 -8.29 -13.68 -3.14
CA GLU A 436 -8.57 -12.32 -3.64
C GLU A 436 -7.29 -11.53 -3.82
N VAL A 437 -6.77 -11.50 -5.05
CA VAL A 437 -5.60 -10.68 -5.37
C VAL A 437 -6.06 -9.22 -5.44
N ALA A 438 -5.73 -8.43 -4.42
CA ALA A 438 -6.00 -7.00 -4.44
C ALA A 438 -5.35 -6.35 -5.69
N ALA A 439 -6.02 -5.36 -6.26
CA ALA A 439 -5.50 -4.59 -7.38
C ALA A 439 -4.81 -3.32 -6.85
N CYS A 440 -3.70 -2.96 -7.49
CA CYS A 440 -3.02 -1.70 -7.22
C CYS A 440 -3.89 -0.51 -7.65
N ARG A 441 -4.12 0.45 -6.75
CA ARG A 441 -4.94 1.63 -7.01
C ARG A 441 -4.37 2.56 -8.08
N CYS A 442 -3.05 2.51 -8.29
CA CYS A 442 -2.35 3.31 -9.29
C CYS A 442 -2.44 2.71 -10.70
N CYS A 443 -2.00 1.47 -10.88
CA CYS A 443 -1.87 0.86 -12.21
C CYS A 443 -3.03 -0.08 -12.57
N ASN A 444 -3.93 -0.37 -11.63
CA ASN A 444 -5.05 -1.29 -11.76
C ASN A 444 -4.65 -2.73 -12.14
N ARG A 445 -3.38 -3.11 -11.90
CA ARG A 445 -2.89 -4.50 -12.05
C ARG A 445 -2.91 -5.21 -10.71
N PHE A 446 -3.03 -6.53 -10.75
CA PHE A 446 -2.93 -7.39 -9.58
C PHE A 446 -1.60 -7.23 -8.85
N LEU A 447 -1.63 -7.30 -7.51
CA LEU A 447 -0.43 -7.30 -6.69
C LEU A 447 0.25 -8.68 -6.78
N SER A 448 1.41 -8.72 -7.46
CA SER A 448 2.23 -9.92 -7.64
C SER A 448 3.49 -9.94 -6.77
N ASP A 449 3.88 -8.79 -6.22
CA ASP A 449 5.17 -8.55 -5.57
C ASP A 449 5.00 -7.76 -4.26
N VAL A 450 6.05 -7.06 -3.80
CA VAL A 450 5.98 -6.17 -2.64
C VAL A 450 4.94 -5.08 -2.86
N SER A 451 4.03 -4.93 -1.90
CA SER A 451 2.93 -3.98 -1.96
C SER A 451 2.73 -3.27 -0.63
N TYR A 452 2.19 -2.07 -0.69
CA TYR A 452 1.77 -1.27 0.46
C TYR A 452 0.26 -1.30 0.56
N ASN A 453 -0.27 -1.76 1.68
CA ASN A 453 -1.69 -1.96 1.92
C ASN A 453 -2.13 -1.08 3.08
N CYS A 454 -3.18 -0.29 2.88
CA CYS A 454 -3.71 0.51 3.96
C CYS A 454 -4.26 -0.39 5.08
N THR A 455 -3.90 -0.08 6.33
CA THR A 455 -4.38 -0.80 7.53
C THR A 455 -5.83 -0.45 7.88
N THR A 456 -6.32 0.68 7.37
CA THR A 456 -7.68 1.18 7.64
C THR A 456 -8.62 0.94 6.46
N CYS A 457 -8.16 1.13 5.22
CA CYS A 457 -8.95 0.96 4.00
C CYS A 457 -8.56 -0.31 3.24
N ARG A 458 -9.51 -1.22 3.06
CA ARG A 458 -9.26 -2.49 2.36
C ARG A 458 -9.00 -2.35 0.86
N ASN A 459 -9.60 -1.35 0.23
CA ASN A 459 -9.55 -1.07 -1.21
C ASN A 459 -8.40 -0.14 -1.64
N PHE A 460 -7.48 0.20 -0.74
CA PHE A 460 -6.31 1.02 -1.06
C PHE A 460 -5.03 0.23 -0.86
N SER A 461 -4.48 -0.23 -1.98
CA SER A 461 -3.20 -0.94 -2.05
C SER A 461 -2.39 -0.42 -3.22
N LEU A 462 -1.07 -0.37 -3.10
CA LEU A 462 -0.15 0.09 -4.13
C LEU A 462 1.00 -0.92 -4.29
N HIS A 463 1.47 -1.16 -5.51
CA HIS A 463 2.79 -1.77 -5.69
C HIS A 463 3.84 -0.87 -5.05
N ALA A 464 4.95 -1.45 -4.58
CA ALA A 464 6.08 -0.67 -4.08
C ALA A 464 6.60 0.34 -5.11
N THR A 465 6.58 0.01 -6.40
CA THR A 465 6.93 0.95 -7.50
C THR A 465 5.94 2.11 -7.61
N CYS A 466 4.64 1.81 -7.55
CA CYS A 466 3.57 2.79 -7.67
C CYS A 466 3.54 3.77 -6.50
N ALA A 467 3.85 3.28 -5.28
CA ALA A 467 3.94 4.13 -4.10
C ALA A 467 5.10 5.14 -4.16
N ARG A 468 6.15 4.86 -4.95
CA ARG A 468 7.35 5.71 -5.08
C ARG A 468 7.29 6.71 -6.24
N LEU A 469 6.19 6.75 -6.99
CA LEU A 469 6.06 7.74 -8.06
C LEU A 469 6.18 9.15 -7.47
N PRO A 470 6.98 10.06 -8.05
CA PRO A 470 7.09 11.43 -7.57
C PRO A 470 5.79 12.22 -7.78
N ALA A 471 5.62 13.34 -7.06
CA ALA A 471 4.43 14.18 -7.23
C ALA A 471 4.44 14.90 -8.57
N THR A 472 5.63 15.30 -9.02
CA THR A 472 5.86 15.91 -10.33
C THR A 472 7.03 15.29 -11.07
N VAL A 473 6.99 15.35 -12.40
CA VAL A 473 8.11 15.00 -13.28
C VAL A 473 8.26 16.01 -14.40
N ARG A 474 9.49 16.31 -14.81
CA ARG A 474 9.76 17.08 -16.01
C ARG A 474 9.79 16.16 -17.22
N HIS A 475 9.30 16.68 -18.33
CA HIS A 475 9.37 16.03 -19.63
C HIS A 475 10.12 16.94 -20.59
N VAL A 476 10.94 16.37 -21.48
CA VAL A 476 11.81 17.15 -22.38
C VAL A 476 11.01 18.09 -23.28
N TYR A 477 9.80 17.66 -23.66
CA TYR A 477 8.92 18.43 -24.54
C TYR A 477 7.97 19.39 -23.80
N ASP A 478 8.09 19.55 -22.48
CA ASP A 478 7.24 20.47 -21.71
C ASP A 478 8.08 21.32 -20.71
N PRO A 479 8.07 22.66 -20.82
CA PRO A 479 8.70 23.53 -19.83
C PRO A 479 8.04 23.41 -18.44
N HIS A 480 6.79 22.96 -18.37
CA HIS A 480 6.03 22.78 -17.15
C HIS A 480 6.19 21.35 -16.61
N PRO A 481 6.36 21.17 -15.29
CA PRO A 481 6.41 19.85 -14.68
C PRO A 481 5.02 19.19 -14.74
N LEU A 482 4.98 17.97 -15.28
CA LEU A 482 3.80 17.12 -15.27
C LEU A 482 3.46 16.72 -13.84
N LYS A 483 2.19 16.82 -13.45
CA LYS A 483 1.70 16.45 -12.13
C LYS A 483 1.09 15.06 -12.14
N LEU A 484 1.34 14.28 -11.09
CA LEU A 484 0.70 12.99 -10.89
C LEU A 484 -0.79 13.17 -10.58
N VAL A 485 -1.65 12.68 -11.46
CA VAL A 485 -3.11 12.70 -11.30
C VAL A 485 -3.57 11.35 -10.76
N THR A 486 -4.10 11.35 -9.53
CA THR A 486 -4.47 10.13 -8.78
C THR A 486 -5.98 9.84 -8.77
N ALA A 487 -6.78 10.81 -9.21
CA ALA A 487 -8.24 10.74 -9.29
C ALA A 487 -8.73 11.42 -10.58
N PRO A 488 -8.72 10.72 -11.72
CA PRO A 488 -9.25 11.26 -12.98
C PRO A 488 -10.73 11.67 -12.86
N PRO A 489 -11.14 12.81 -13.47
CA PRO A 489 -12.54 13.19 -13.57
C PRO A 489 -13.36 12.17 -14.37
N PRO A 490 -14.61 11.85 -13.96
CA PRO A 490 -15.42 10.80 -14.58
C PRO A 490 -15.82 11.04 -16.04
N HIS A 491 -15.59 12.25 -16.58
CA HIS A 491 -15.89 12.63 -17.97
C HIS A 491 -14.68 12.57 -18.91
N MET A 492 -13.51 12.07 -18.44
CA MET A 492 -12.25 12.07 -19.21
C MET A 492 -12.04 10.86 -20.15
N GLN A 493 -13.09 10.30 -20.74
CA GLN A 493 -12.98 9.15 -21.66
C GLN A 493 -12.25 9.45 -22.99
N SER A 494 -11.73 10.68 -23.18
CA SER A 494 -11.18 11.16 -24.46
C SER A 494 -9.72 11.67 -24.43
N GLN A 495 -9.00 11.60 -23.30
CA GLN A 495 -7.57 11.94 -23.32
C GLN A 495 -6.73 10.75 -23.82
N ILE A 496 -5.81 11.05 -24.74
CA ILE A 496 -4.81 10.12 -25.25
C ILE A 496 -3.46 10.41 -24.61
N CYS A 497 -2.63 9.39 -24.49
CA CYS A 497 -1.25 9.55 -24.06
C CYS A 497 -0.43 10.15 -25.22
N ASP A 498 0.20 11.30 -25.01
CA ASP A 498 0.99 11.99 -26.04
C ASP A 498 2.23 11.22 -26.49
N ALA A 499 2.71 10.27 -25.68
CA ALA A 499 3.88 9.45 -26.01
C ALA A 499 3.56 8.17 -26.81
N CYS A 500 2.39 7.57 -26.61
CA CYS A 500 2.06 6.28 -27.25
C CYS A 500 0.78 6.30 -28.09
N GLU A 501 0.08 7.45 -28.11
CA GLU A 501 -1.17 7.68 -28.84
C GLU A 501 -2.32 6.73 -28.43
N GLN A 502 -2.19 6.03 -27.29
CA GLN A 502 -3.24 5.16 -26.74
C GLN A 502 -4.08 5.92 -25.71
N GLY A 503 -5.36 5.54 -25.57
CA GLY A 503 -6.26 6.13 -24.59
C GLY A 503 -5.78 5.97 -23.14
N LEU A 504 -6.07 6.97 -22.30
CA LEU A 504 -5.88 6.89 -20.86
C LEU A 504 -7.08 6.17 -20.21
N ASP A 505 -6.80 5.24 -19.32
CA ASP A 505 -7.82 4.55 -18.51
C ASP A 505 -8.23 5.46 -17.34
N SER A 506 -9.51 5.83 -17.26
CA SER A 506 -10.07 6.65 -16.18
C SER A 506 -10.01 6.00 -14.80
N THR A 507 -9.46 4.79 -14.65
CA THR A 507 -9.24 4.12 -13.37
C THR A 507 -7.79 4.10 -12.93
N ARG A 508 -6.85 4.53 -13.79
CA ARG A 508 -5.40 4.51 -13.54
C ARG A 508 -4.85 5.91 -13.29
N TRP A 509 -3.73 5.98 -12.58
CA TRP A 509 -2.97 7.21 -12.43
C TRP A 509 -2.20 7.52 -13.71
N TYR A 510 -1.99 8.80 -13.97
CA TYR A 510 -1.25 9.30 -15.13
C TYR A 510 -0.56 10.61 -14.75
N TYR A 511 0.41 11.05 -15.56
CA TYR A 511 1.02 12.36 -15.42
C TYR A 511 0.41 13.31 -16.43
N GLY A 512 0.09 14.53 -16.03
CA GLY A 512 -0.45 15.51 -16.95
C GLY A 512 -0.09 16.94 -16.58
N CYS A 513 -0.13 17.81 -17.59
CA CYS A 513 0.00 19.26 -17.45
C CYS A 513 -1.31 19.90 -17.87
N ALA A 514 -1.91 20.68 -16.97
CA ALA A 514 -3.15 21.40 -17.28
C ALA A 514 -2.90 22.59 -18.22
N ASP A 515 -1.71 23.19 -18.15
CA ASP A 515 -1.35 24.37 -18.95
C ASP A 515 -1.02 24.00 -20.40
N CYS A 516 -0.38 22.84 -20.61
CA CYS A 516 -0.05 22.31 -21.93
C CYS A 516 -1.08 21.31 -22.49
N GLU A 517 -2.10 20.97 -21.69
CA GLU A 517 -3.11 19.94 -22.00
C GLU A 517 -2.53 18.54 -22.33
N GLN A 518 -1.28 18.28 -21.94
CA GLN A 518 -0.59 17.02 -22.19
C GLN A 518 -0.89 15.99 -21.11
N ALA A 519 -0.89 14.72 -21.50
CA ALA A 519 -1.07 13.60 -20.60
C ALA A 519 -0.28 12.37 -21.04
N PHE A 520 0.28 11.67 -20.06
CA PHE A 520 1.18 10.53 -20.26
C PHE A 520 0.82 9.40 -19.32
N HIS A 521 0.77 8.16 -19.82
CA HIS A 521 0.80 6.99 -18.93
C HIS A 521 2.07 7.06 -18.07
N VAL A 522 2.00 6.57 -16.84
CA VAL A 522 3.18 6.49 -15.94
C VAL A 522 4.34 5.77 -16.61
N ASP A 523 4.07 4.63 -17.27
CA ASP A 523 5.08 3.82 -17.95
C ASP A 523 5.61 4.48 -19.25
N CYS A 524 4.97 5.56 -19.74
CA CYS A 524 5.42 6.33 -20.89
C CYS A 524 6.33 7.50 -20.51
N VAL A 525 6.42 7.86 -19.22
CA VAL A 525 7.38 8.85 -18.75
C VAL A 525 8.76 8.19 -18.62
N PRO A 526 9.77 8.61 -19.38
CA PRO A 526 10.99 7.80 -19.51
C PRO A 526 11.85 7.67 -18.25
N CYS A 527 11.75 8.60 -17.29
CA CYS A 527 12.42 8.51 -15.99
C CYS A 527 11.67 7.61 -14.99
N LEU A 528 10.49 7.09 -15.36
CA LEU A 528 9.65 6.23 -14.51
C LEU A 528 9.41 4.84 -15.09
N ASP A 529 9.82 4.59 -16.33
CA ASP A 529 9.62 3.33 -17.05
C ASP A 529 10.40 2.13 -16.47
N GLN A 530 10.28 0.95 -17.09
CA GLN A 530 10.97 -0.27 -16.66
C GLN A 530 12.52 -0.15 -16.67
N LEU A 531 13.06 0.78 -17.44
CA LEU A 531 14.49 1.04 -17.62
C LEU A 531 14.99 2.24 -16.80
N SER A 532 14.13 2.83 -15.94
CA SER A 532 14.49 4.00 -15.13
C SER A 532 15.72 3.77 -14.25
N LEU A 533 15.95 2.52 -13.81
CA LEU A 533 17.07 2.13 -12.95
C LEU A 533 18.31 1.67 -13.73
N ILE A 534 18.41 2.05 -15.01
CA ILE A 534 19.62 1.86 -15.82
C ILE A 534 20.41 3.17 -15.86
N ASN A 535 21.69 3.08 -15.49
CA ASN A 535 22.68 4.09 -15.78
C ASN A 535 23.34 3.77 -17.13
N TYR A 536 23.13 4.61 -18.13
CA TYR A 536 23.69 4.42 -19.47
C TYR A 536 25.15 4.89 -19.58
N GLU A 537 25.64 5.70 -18.63
CA GLU A 537 27.00 6.26 -18.61
C GLU A 537 28.08 5.27 -18.14
N ILE A 538 27.85 3.97 -18.33
CA ILE A 538 28.88 2.97 -18.05
C ILE A 538 30.08 3.14 -18.98
N ALA A 539 31.25 2.64 -18.57
CA ALA A 539 32.40 2.63 -19.47
C ALA A 539 32.13 1.84 -20.74
N GLU A 540 32.78 2.29 -21.80
CA GLU A 540 32.84 1.60 -23.07
C GLU A 540 33.24 0.13 -22.91
N VAL A 541 32.44 -0.77 -23.46
CA VAL A 541 32.68 -2.21 -23.48
C VAL A 541 33.30 -2.59 -24.81
N ARG A 542 34.35 -3.42 -24.75
CA ARG A 542 34.94 -4.05 -25.94
C ARG A 542 34.52 -5.50 -26.02
N VAL A 543 34.11 -5.94 -27.21
CA VAL A 543 33.67 -7.32 -27.46
C VAL A 543 34.53 -7.96 -28.53
N ALA A 544 34.73 -9.27 -28.45
CA ALA A 544 35.59 -9.97 -29.42
C ALA A 544 35.04 -9.94 -30.86
N CYS A 545 33.72 -9.77 -31.02
CA CYS A 545 33.06 -9.73 -32.32
C CYS A 545 33.02 -8.34 -32.98
N HIS A 546 33.58 -7.31 -32.35
CA HIS A 546 33.55 -5.95 -32.88
C HIS A 546 34.69 -5.08 -32.32
N GLU A 547 35.39 -4.35 -33.17
CA GLU A 547 36.61 -3.62 -32.79
C GLU A 547 36.37 -2.30 -32.07
N CYS A 548 35.26 -1.61 -32.34
CA CYS A 548 34.99 -0.33 -31.69
C CYS A 548 34.44 -0.53 -30.27
N PRO A 549 34.69 0.44 -29.37
CA PRO A 549 33.99 0.48 -28.09
C PRO A 549 32.47 0.58 -28.28
N LEU A 550 31.74 -0.10 -27.41
CA LEU A 550 30.29 -0.09 -27.36
C LEU A 550 29.80 0.55 -26.07
N THR A 551 28.70 1.29 -26.15
CA THR A 551 28.01 1.91 -25.02
C THR A 551 26.64 1.27 -24.83
N LEU A 552 26.18 1.19 -23.58
CA LEU A 552 24.84 0.70 -23.30
C LEU A 552 23.81 1.73 -23.75
N VAL A 553 22.77 1.29 -24.46
CA VAL A 553 21.68 2.13 -24.97
C VAL A 553 20.34 1.40 -24.89
N ARG A 554 19.25 2.14 -25.07
CA ARG A 554 17.92 1.57 -25.28
C ARG A 554 17.81 1.00 -26.69
N GLY A 555 17.53 -0.29 -26.82
CA GLY A 555 17.47 -0.98 -28.13
C GLY A 555 16.29 -0.55 -29.02
N ARG A 556 15.37 0.29 -28.52
CA ARG A 556 14.18 0.77 -29.24
C ARG A 556 14.47 1.87 -30.27
N MET A 557 15.68 2.42 -30.32
CA MET A 557 15.96 3.67 -31.03
C MET A 557 15.77 3.62 -32.56
N VAL A 558 15.74 2.45 -33.24
CA VAL A 558 15.51 2.43 -34.70
C VAL A 558 14.80 1.15 -35.20
N ARG A 559 13.69 1.31 -35.94
CA ARG A 559 13.02 0.20 -36.66
C ARG A 559 13.99 -0.46 -37.66
N GLY A 560 14.15 -1.77 -37.57
CA GLY A 560 14.94 -2.56 -38.52
C GLY A 560 16.37 -2.90 -38.07
N ARG A 561 16.85 -2.32 -36.96
CA ARG A 561 18.13 -2.75 -36.35
C ARG A 561 18.03 -4.18 -35.85
N ARG A 562 19.09 -4.95 -36.11
CA ARG A 562 19.24 -6.34 -35.70
C ARG A 562 20.51 -6.49 -34.88
N CYS A 563 20.47 -7.36 -33.89
CA CYS A 563 21.64 -7.75 -33.14
C CYS A 563 22.67 -8.40 -34.08
N GLY A 564 23.87 -7.83 -34.17
CA GLY A 564 24.96 -8.31 -35.01
C GLY A 564 25.44 -9.73 -34.65
N ARG A 565 25.02 -10.27 -33.51
CA ARG A 565 25.31 -11.65 -33.10
C ARG A 565 24.20 -12.64 -33.43
N CYS A 566 22.96 -12.38 -33.01
CA CYS A 566 21.87 -13.36 -33.17
C CYS A 566 20.92 -13.07 -34.33
N GLY A 567 21.06 -11.92 -34.99
CA GLY A 567 20.24 -11.51 -36.14
C GLY A 567 18.78 -11.17 -35.82
N LYS A 568 18.36 -11.27 -34.55
CA LYS A 568 17.02 -10.90 -34.07
C LYS A 568 16.94 -9.38 -33.86
N GLY A 569 15.73 -8.83 -34.00
CA GLY A 569 15.46 -7.42 -33.73
C GLY A 569 15.06 -7.17 -32.27
N TYR A 570 15.06 -5.89 -31.88
CA TYR A 570 14.88 -5.41 -30.50
C TYR A 570 13.41 -5.14 -30.10
N ARG A 571 12.41 -5.70 -30.81
CA ARG A 571 10.98 -5.45 -30.54
C ARG A 571 10.51 -6.21 -29.30
N GLU A 572 9.85 -5.51 -28.37
CA GLU A 572 8.96 -5.97 -27.25
C GLU A 572 9.20 -7.38 -26.66
N GLY A 573 10.45 -7.83 -26.66
CA GLY A 573 10.91 -9.03 -25.99
C GLY A 573 11.82 -8.67 -24.81
N PRO A 574 12.41 -9.66 -24.12
CA PRO A 574 13.30 -9.43 -22.97
C PRO A 574 14.58 -8.63 -23.30
N ASP A 575 14.90 -8.44 -24.59
CA ASP A 575 16.12 -7.78 -25.06
C ASP A 575 15.89 -6.27 -25.37
N ILE A 576 15.37 -5.51 -24.40
CA ILE A 576 15.09 -4.06 -24.53
C ILE A 576 16.35 -3.16 -24.43
N LEU A 577 17.49 -3.73 -24.06
CA LEU A 577 18.79 -3.06 -23.96
C LEU A 577 19.79 -3.61 -24.97
N ALA A 578 20.64 -2.72 -25.49
CA ALA A 578 21.68 -3.06 -26.46
C ALA A 578 23.00 -2.38 -26.13
N PHE A 579 24.09 -2.95 -26.62
CA PHE A 579 25.38 -2.29 -26.71
C PHE A 579 25.58 -1.80 -28.14
N GLU A 580 25.83 -0.50 -28.30
CA GLU A 580 25.95 0.14 -29.62
C GLU A 580 27.27 0.87 -29.80
N CYS A 581 27.80 0.81 -31.02
CA CYS A 581 28.89 1.64 -31.49
C CYS A 581 28.32 2.82 -32.26
N PHE A 582 28.50 4.05 -31.77
CA PHE A 582 28.06 5.24 -32.49
C PHE A 582 28.83 5.50 -33.80
N LYS A 583 30.04 4.96 -33.95
CA LYS A 583 30.86 5.17 -35.16
C LYS A 583 30.41 4.33 -36.35
N CYS A 584 29.96 3.10 -36.11
CA CYS A 584 29.64 2.15 -37.18
C CYS A 584 28.22 1.57 -37.09
N TYR A 585 27.43 2.02 -36.11
CA TYR A 585 26.06 1.58 -35.85
C TYR A 585 25.92 0.07 -35.59
N PHE A 586 27.03 -0.60 -35.25
CA PHE A 586 27.00 -1.97 -34.77
C PHE A 586 26.23 -2.04 -33.45
N SER A 587 25.33 -3.01 -33.34
CA SER A 587 24.43 -3.15 -32.21
C SER A 587 24.36 -4.62 -31.80
N VAL A 588 24.43 -4.92 -30.50
CA VAL A 588 24.34 -6.28 -29.97
C VAL A 588 23.51 -6.32 -28.69
N HIS A 589 22.64 -7.32 -28.52
CA HIS A 589 21.89 -7.48 -27.27
C HIS A 589 22.84 -7.60 -26.07
N VAL A 590 22.43 -7.10 -24.91
CA VAL A 590 23.18 -7.26 -23.65
C VAL A 590 23.50 -8.73 -23.38
N ARG A 591 22.51 -9.62 -23.49
CA ARG A 591 22.71 -11.07 -23.29
C ARG A 591 23.66 -11.70 -24.32
N CYS A 592 23.63 -11.21 -25.57
CA CYS A 592 24.55 -11.66 -26.61
C CYS A 592 25.99 -11.18 -26.36
N CYS A 593 26.15 -10.00 -25.73
CA CYS A 593 27.44 -9.46 -25.30
C CYS A 593 28.06 -10.30 -24.17
N GLU A 594 27.26 -10.68 -23.16
CA GLU A 594 27.71 -11.46 -21.98
C GLU A 594 28.40 -12.79 -22.34
N ALA A 595 27.95 -13.44 -23.42
CA ALA A 595 28.54 -14.68 -23.90
C ALA A 595 30.01 -14.54 -24.39
N TYR A 596 30.51 -13.32 -24.61
CA TYR A 596 31.80 -13.03 -25.24
C TYR A 596 32.76 -12.14 -24.43
N THR A 597 32.34 -11.60 -23.28
CA THR A 597 33.12 -10.61 -22.50
C THR A 597 34.03 -11.21 -21.41
N LYS A 598 34.43 -12.48 -21.51
CA LYS A 598 35.15 -13.19 -20.42
C LYS A 598 36.51 -12.61 -19.97
N PRO A 599 37.24 -11.71 -20.69
CA PRO A 599 38.48 -11.13 -20.12
C PRO A 599 38.48 -9.61 -19.82
N PHE A 600 37.48 -8.80 -20.17
CA PHE A 600 37.57 -7.33 -20.06
C PHE A 600 36.80 -6.70 -18.88
N ARG A 601 36.82 -7.35 -17.71
CA ARG A 601 36.14 -6.84 -16.49
C ARG A 601 37.03 -5.95 -15.62
N SER A 602 37.88 -5.09 -16.17
CA SER A 602 38.82 -4.26 -15.37
C SER A 602 38.24 -2.91 -14.91
N TYR A 603 37.14 -2.44 -15.50
CA TYR A 603 36.58 -1.12 -15.17
C TYR A 603 35.57 -1.13 -14.00
N LEU A 604 34.69 -2.13 -13.93
CA LEU A 604 33.76 -2.28 -12.79
C LEU A 604 34.48 -2.71 -11.49
N ARG A 605 35.65 -3.35 -11.63
CA ARG A 605 36.50 -3.90 -10.55
C ARG A 605 37.11 -2.89 -9.59
N LYS A 606 37.02 -1.58 -9.86
CA LYS A 606 37.75 -0.55 -9.08
C LYS A 606 36.87 0.56 -8.48
N LYS A 607 35.53 0.49 -8.64
CA LYS A 607 34.62 1.53 -8.14
C LYS A 607 34.20 1.34 -6.67
N PHE A 608 34.32 0.17 -6.06
CA PHE A 608 33.94 -0.04 -4.66
C PHE A 608 34.95 -0.95 -3.96
N ILE A 609 35.13 -0.78 -2.63
CA ILE A 609 36.08 -1.60 -1.84
C ILE A 609 35.65 -3.08 -1.92
N GLN A 610 36.60 -3.97 -2.25
CA GLN A 610 36.41 -5.42 -2.13
C GLN A 610 36.29 -5.80 -0.65
N ALA A 611 35.26 -6.57 -0.31
CA ALA A 611 35.16 -7.24 0.98
C ALA A 611 36.18 -8.38 1.02
N HIS A 612 37.12 -8.29 1.97
CA HIS A 612 37.84 -9.46 2.49
C HIS A 612 37.17 -9.89 3.80
#